data_AF-A0A944GQW4-F1
#
_entry.id   AF-A0A944GQW4-F1
#
_cell.length_a   1.000
_cell.length_b   1.000
_cell.length_c   1.000
_cell.angle_alpha   90.00
_cell.angle_beta   90.00
_cell.angle_gamma   90.00
#
_symmetry.space_group_name_H-M   'P 1'
#
loop_
_entity.id
_entity.type
_entity.pdbx_description
1 polymer ?
#
loop_
_entity_poly.entity_id
_entity_poly.type
_entity_poly.pdbx_seq_one_letter_code
_entity_poly.pdbx_strand_id
1 'polypeptide(L)'
;PAAALREFARVLKPGGLLICETVVADHERDESLIEEARRIGNSIQAGRTQEEFAKLMAEAGFAEPQVVESYGVCCERGVTEQRQVPTVPGDEGTKFTALALNARKL
;
A
#
# COMPACT_ATOMS: atom_id res chain seq x y z
N PRO A 1 -1.69 -4.86 6.03
CA PRO A 1 -2.66 -3.73 5.91
C PRO A 1 -4.10 -4.06 6.36
N ALA A 2 -4.63 -5.27 6.14
CA ALA A 2 -6.03 -5.62 6.41
C ALA A 2 -6.53 -5.28 7.83
N ALA A 3 -5.75 -5.59 8.88
CA ALA A 3 -6.12 -5.27 10.26
C ALA A 3 -6.22 -3.76 10.51
N ALA A 4 -5.27 -2.98 9.98
CA ALA A 4 -5.29 -1.52 10.11
C ALA A 4 -6.49 -0.90 9.38
N LEU A 5 -6.80 -1.36 8.17
CA LEU A 5 -7.98 -0.90 7.41
C LEU A 5 -9.28 -1.19 8.18
N ARG A 6 -9.43 -2.38 8.77
CA ARG A 6 -10.58 -2.70 9.62
C ARG A 6 -10.68 -1.78 10.83
N GLU A 7 -9.56 -1.43 11.46
CA GLU A 7 -9.57 -0.49 12.58
C GLU A 7 -9.92 0.94 12.14
N PHE A 8 -9.42 1.40 11.00
CA PHE A 8 -9.82 2.69 10.42
C PHE A 8 -11.32 2.73 10.13
N ALA A 9 -11.85 1.68 9.51
CA ALA A 9 -13.29 1.56 9.28
C ALA A 9 -14.05 1.52 10.61
N ARG A 10 -13.58 0.80 11.64
CA ARG A 10 -14.27 0.73 12.93
C ARG A 10 -14.43 2.11 13.58
N VAL A 11 -13.38 2.94 13.54
CA VAL A 11 -13.39 4.26 14.23
C VAL A 11 -14.04 5.37 13.43
N LEU A 12 -14.07 5.29 12.10
CA LEU A 12 -14.76 6.28 11.26
C LEU A 12 -16.28 6.17 11.42
N LYS A 13 -16.97 7.31 11.40
CA LYS A 13 -18.44 7.36 11.26
C LYS A 13 -18.84 6.90 9.85
N PRO A 14 -20.05 6.36 9.64
CA PRO A 14 -20.57 6.12 8.29
C PRO A 14 -20.44 7.38 7.41
N GLY A 15 -19.96 7.21 6.17
CA GLY A 15 -19.65 8.31 5.24
C GLY A 15 -18.33 9.06 5.54
N GLY A 16 -17.63 8.72 6.64
CA GLY A 16 -16.34 9.28 7.01
C GLY A 16 -15.27 9.04 5.95
N LEU A 17 -14.36 10.01 5.78
CA LEU A 17 -13.35 10.00 4.74
C LEU A 17 -12.01 9.49 5.30
N LEU A 18 -11.45 8.47 4.65
CA LEU A 18 -10.06 8.08 4.77
C LEU A 18 -9.27 8.73 3.63
N ILE A 19 -8.23 9.48 3.99
CA ILE A 19 -7.21 10.00 3.08
C ILE A 19 -5.95 9.20 3.38
N CYS A 20 -5.38 8.54 2.38
CA CYS A 20 -4.25 7.63 2.56
C CYS A 20 -3.25 7.78 1.43
N GLU A 21 -1.96 7.78 1.78
CA GLU A 21 -0.88 7.58 0.83
C GLU A 21 -0.38 6.13 0.95
N THR A 22 -0.16 5.48 -0.18
CA THR A 22 0.34 4.09 -0.23
C THR A 22 1.20 3.87 -1.47
N VAL A 23 1.92 2.75 -1.52
CA VAL A 23 2.65 2.30 -2.71
C VAL A 23 1.99 1.04 -3.25
N VAL A 24 1.87 0.97 -4.57
CA VAL A 24 1.39 -0.21 -5.29
C VAL A 24 2.40 -0.69 -6.31
N ALA A 25 2.39 -2.00 -6.59
CA ALA A 25 3.15 -2.64 -7.66
C ALA A 25 2.31 -2.74 -8.95
N ASP A 26 2.98 -2.84 -10.10
CA ASP A 26 2.35 -2.98 -11.41
C ASP A 26 1.84 -4.40 -11.73
N HIS A 27 2.21 -5.39 -10.92
CA HIS A 27 1.75 -6.77 -11.03
C HIS A 27 1.72 -7.47 -9.68
N GLU A 28 0.99 -8.59 -9.59
CA GLU A 28 1.01 -9.46 -8.41
C GLU A 28 2.40 -10.01 -8.16
N ARG A 29 2.80 -10.09 -6.90
CA ARG A 29 4.13 -10.52 -6.51
C ARG A 29 4.06 -11.66 -5.50
N ASP A 30 5.17 -12.39 -5.38
CA ASP A 30 5.31 -13.43 -4.36
C ASP A 30 5.11 -12.84 -2.96
N GLU A 31 4.20 -13.42 -2.18
CA GLU A 31 3.90 -12.98 -0.82
C GLU A 31 5.16 -13.02 0.07
N SER A 32 6.04 -13.99 -0.14
CA SER A 32 7.29 -14.09 0.62
C SER A 32 8.21 -12.89 0.42
N LEU A 33 8.25 -12.31 -0.79
CA LEU A 33 8.99 -11.08 -1.09
C LEU A 33 8.34 -9.86 -0.44
N ILE A 34 7.00 -9.79 -0.43
CA ILE A 34 6.25 -8.73 0.24
C ILE A 34 6.51 -8.77 1.76
N GLU A 35 6.48 -9.96 2.36
CA GLU A 35 6.73 -10.16 3.79
C GLU A 35 8.19 -9.85 4.17
N GLU A 36 9.14 -10.26 3.34
CA GLU A 36 10.56 -9.91 3.49
C GLU A 36 10.75 -8.39 3.49
N ALA A 37 10.18 -7.71 2.49
CA ALA A 37 10.26 -6.27 2.35
C ALA A 37 9.69 -5.55 3.58
N ARG A 38 8.53 -6.01 4.08
CA ARG A 38 7.94 -5.50 5.33
C ARG A 38 8.87 -5.71 6.52
N ARG A 39 9.49 -6.88 6.63
CA ARG A 39 10.38 -7.22 7.76
C ARG A 39 11.61 -6.32 7.82
N ILE A 40 12.18 -5.96 6.67
CA ILE A 40 13.33 -5.04 6.60
C ILE A 40 12.93 -3.56 6.59
N GLY A 41 11.63 -3.26 6.54
CA GLY A 41 11.10 -1.90 6.53
C GLY A 41 11.11 -1.21 5.16
N ASN A 42 11.21 -1.97 4.06
CA ASN A 42 11.09 -1.41 2.71
C ASN A 42 9.61 -1.25 2.35
N SER A 43 9.05 -0.08 2.64
CA SER A 43 7.64 0.25 2.39
C SER A 43 7.26 0.26 0.91
N ILE A 44 8.24 0.48 0.00
CA ILE A 44 8.01 0.49 -1.44
C ILE A 44 7.81 -0.95 -1.94
N GLN A 45 8.76 -1.85 -1.63
CA GLN A 45 8.64 -3.27 -1.98
C GLN A 45 7.58 -4.00 -1.16
N ALA A 46 7.07 -3.43 -0.06
CA ALA A 46 5.93 -3.99 0.64
C ALA A 46 4.58 -3.75 -0.09
N GLY A 47 4.60 -3.00 -1.20
CA GLY A 47 3.44 -2.67 -2.01
C GLY A 47 2.82 -3.91 -2.68
N ARG A 48 1.49 -3.96 -2.62
CA ARG A 48 0.64 -4.91 -3.37
C ARG A 48 0.14 -4.25 -4.66
N THR A 49 -0.58 -4.96 -5.52
CA THR A 49 -1.27 -4.31 -6.63
C THR A 49 -2.35 -3.36 -6.13
N GLN A 50 -2.76 -2.41 -6.97
CA GLN A 50 -3.88 -1.53 -6.68
C GLN A 50 -5.19 -2.33 -6.49
N GLU A 51 -5.37 -3.41 -7.26
CA GLU A 51 -6.55 -4.28 -7.19
C GLU A 51 -6.62 -5.04 -5.85
N GLU A 52 -5.50 -5.61 -5.41
CA GLU A 52 -5.41 -6.24 -4.09
C GLU A 52 -5.69 -5.24 -2.97
N PHE A 53 -5.14 -4.02 -3.07
CA PHE A 53 -5.37 -2.98 -2.07
C PHE A 53 -6.83 -2.54 -2.03
N ALA A 54 -7.46 -2.33 -3.19
CA ALA A 54 -8.88 -2.00 -3.29
C ALA A 54 -9.77 -3.11 -2.71
N LYS A 55 -9.45 -4.38 -2.98
CA LYS A 55 -10.15 -5.53 -2.38
C LYS A 55 -10.07 -5.51 -0.85
N LEU A 56 -8.88 -5.26 -0.28
CA LEU A 56 -8.70 -5.15 1.17
C LEU A 56 -9.48 -3.97 1.78
N MET A 57 -9.62 -2.86 1.04
CA MET A 57 -10.46 -1.73 1.46
C MET A 57 -11.94 -2.09 1.45
N ALA A 58 -12.42 -2.75 0.39
CA ALA A 58 -13.80 -3.22 0.27
C ALA A 58 -14.15 -4.20 1.40
N GLU A 59 -13.27 -5.19 1.67
CA GLU A 59 -13.42 -6.13 2.79
C GLU A 59 -13.45 -5.45 4.16
N ALA A 60 -12.80 -4.30 4.31
CA ALA A 60 -12.84 -3.49 5.53
C ALA A 60 -14.09 -2.60 5.65
N GLY A 61 -14.91 -2.49 4.62
CA GLY A 61 -16.13 -1.66 4.60
C GLY A 61 -15.92 -0.25 4.06
N PHE A 62 -14.94 -0.05 3.19
CA PHE A 62 -14.80 1.19 2.42
C PHE A 62 -15.41 1.05 1.02
N ALA A 63 -15.88 2.17 0.48
CA ALA A 63 -16.21 2.31 -0.93
C ALA A 63 -14.95 2.23 -1.80
N GLU A 64 -15.14 2.09 -3.12
CA GLU A 64 -14.07 2.11 -4.11
C GLU A 64 -13.17 3.35 -3.91
N PRO A 65 -11.84 3.17 -3.78
CA PRO A 65 -10.93 4.27 -3.57
C PRO A 65 -10.77 5.13 -4.82
N GLN A 66 -10.82 6.45 -4.65
CA GLN A 66 -10.50 7.41 -5.70
C GLN A 66 -9.04 7.82 -5.59
N VAL A 67 -8.24 7.54 -6.62
CA VAL A 67 -6.87 8.07 -6.74
C VAL A 67 -6.92 9.56 -7.05
N VAL A 68 -6.28 10.35 -6.19
CA VAL A 68 -6.18 11.81 -6.31
C VAL A 68 -4.87 12.20 -6.99
N GLU A 69 -3.79 11.49 -6.69
CA GLU A 69 -2.46 11.72 -7.23
C GLU A 69 -1.72 10.38 -7.39
N SER A 70 -0.87 10.30 -8.40
CA SER A 70 0.02 9.17 -8.58
C SER A 70 1.36 9.58 -9.20
N TYR A 71 2.43 8.93 -8.77
CA TYR A 71 3.76 9.09 -9.38
C TYR A 71 4.61 7.83 -9.20
N GLY A 72 5.51 7.58 -10.16
CA GLY A 72 6.44 6.45 -10.10
C GLY A 72 7.48 6.63 -8.99
N VAL A 73 7.81 5.54 -8.30
CA VAL A 73 8.83 5.51 -7.24
C VAL A 73 9.78 4.33 -7.41
N CYS A 74 11.07 4.55 -7.13
CA CYS A 74 12.10 3.50 -7.22
C CYS A 74 12.22 2.76 -5.89
N CYS A 75 12.34 1.43 -5.92
CA CYS A 75 12.40 0.58 -4.71
C CYS A 75 13.64 0.83 -3.84
N GLU A 76 14.72 1.35 -4.41
CA GLU A 76 15.94 1.74 -3.72
C GLU A 76 15.72 2.97 -2.83
N ARG A 77 14.64 3.73 -3.04
CA ARG A 77 14.24 4.85 -2.17
C ARG A 77 13.50 4.40 -0.92
N GLY A 78 13.40 3.09 -0.66
CA GLY A 78 12.90 2.57 0.61
C GLY A 78 13.71 3.19 1.76
N VAL A 79 13.04 3.89 2.66
CA VAL A 79 13.65 4.53 3.83
C VAL A 79 12.89 4.15 5.08
N THR A 80 13.63 3.93 6.16
CA THR A 80 13.11 3.99 7.52
C THR A 80 13.48 5.34 8.13
N GLU A 81 12.94 5.68 9.30
CA GLU A 81 13.26 6.95 10.00
C GLU A 81 14.76 7.21 10.20
N GLN A 82 15.59 6.16 10.15
CA GLN A 82 17.00 6.22 10.50
C GLN A 82 17.96 5.93 9.33
N ARG A 83 17.51 5.27 8.26
CA ARG A 83 18.39 4.87 7.13
C ARG A 83 17.62 4.46 5.88
N GLN A 84 18.31 4.55 4.74
CA GLN A 84 17.96 3.83 3.51
C GLN A 84 18.00 2.33 3.79
N VAL A 85 16.96 1.62 3.36
CA VAL A 85 16.88 0.16 3.51
C VAL A 85 17.27 -0.53 2.21
N PRO A 86 17.90 -1.71 2.28
CA PRO A 86 18.22 -2.47 1.08
C PRO A 86 16.95 -2.92 0.36
N THR A 87 17.12 -3.34 -0.88
CA THR A 87 16.07 -4.02 -1.63
C THR A 87 16.10 -5.53 -1.36
N VAL A 88 14.94 -6.15 -1.45
CA VAL A 88 14.81 -7.62 -1.49
C VAL A 88 15.09 -8.09 -2.92
N PRO A 89 16.00 -9.06 -3.15
CA PRO A 89 16.23 -9.66 -4.46
C PRO A 89 14.99 -10.40 -4.98
N GLY A 90 14.81 -10.49 -6.30
CA GLY A 90 13.68 -11.20 -6.92
C GLY A 90 12.53 -10.30 -7.41
N ASP A 91 12.60 -9.00 -7.15
CA ASP A 91 11.67 -7.98 -7.67
C ASP A 91 12.25 -7.21 -8.87
N GLU A 92 13.32 -7.70 -9.50
CA GLU A 92 14.00 -7.00 -10.59
C GLU A 92 13.03 -6.71 -11.75
N GLY A 93 12.85 -5.42 -12.08
CA GLY A 93 11.94 -4.97 -13.14
C GLY A 93 10.53 -4.60 -12.68
N THR A 94 10.18 -4.84 -11.41
CA THR A 94 8.91 -4.37 -10.82
C THR A 94 8.86 -2.85 -10.80
N LYS A 95 7.73 -2.27 -11.25
CA LYS A 95 7.49 -0.84 -11.15
C LYS A 95 6.55 -0.54 -10.00
N PHE A 96 6.91 0.47 -9.22
CA PHE A 96 6.11 0.92 -8.09
C PHE A 96 5.55 2.31 -8.35
N THR A 97 4.31 2.50 -7.92
CA THR A 97 3.62 3.78 -7.99
C THR A 97 3.16 4.18 -6.60
N ALA A 98 3.56 5.37 -6.15
CA ALA A 98 2.96 5.99 -4.99
C ALA A 98 1.60 6.57 -5.38
N LEU A 99 0.59 6.32 -4.56
CA LEU A 99 -0.78 6.80 -4.74
C LEU A 99 -1.19 7.62 -3.53
N ALA A 100 -1.81 8.78 -3.76
CA ALA A 100 -2.68 9.41 -2.78
C ALA A 100 -4.13 9.08 -3.15
N LEU A 101 -4.91 8.57 -2.20
CA LEU A 101 -6.28 8.13 -2.44
C LEU A 101 -7.24 8.54 -1.33
N ASN A 102 -8.50 8.64 -1.73
CA ASN A 102 -9.64 8.95 -0.89
C ASN A 102 -10.65 7.80 -0.92
N ALA A 103 -11.09 7.32 0.24
CA ALA A 103 -12.13 6.31 0.34
C ALA A 103 -13.12 6.66 1.45
N ARG A 104 -14.41 6.47 1.21
CA ARG A 104 -15.45 6.68 2.22
C ARG A 104 -15.79 5.38 2.92
N LYS A 105 -15.98 5.42 4.24
CA LYS A 105 -16.59 4.31 4.97
C LYS A 105 -18.06 4.16 4.54
N LEU A 106 -18.47 2.92 4.27
CA LEU A 106 -19.86 2.53 3.99
C LEU A 106 -20.72 2.53 5.26
#